data_AF-A0A2K9AJM3-F1
#
_entry.id   AF-A0A2K9AJM3-F1
#
_cell.length_a   1.000
_cell.length_b   1.000
_cell.length_c   1.000
_cell.angle_alpha   90.00
_cell.angle_beta   90.00
_cell.angle_gamma   90.00
#
_symmetry.space_group_name_H-M   'P 1'
#
loop_
_entity.id
_entity.type
_entity.pdbx_description
1 polymer ?
#
loop_
_entity_poly.entity_id
_entity_poly.type
_entity_poly.pdbx_seq_one_letter_code
_entity_poly.pdbx_strand_id
1 'polypeptide(L)'
;MELNASNLQAPQQGLLSTRLEQQPVAVPDLQQFEDLITRLVVEIDECLNKVVNTILHHPKFQKLEADWRAVSYLCHEKTRYSNKRKIKIKLLDVSFHALAKDLGKVLDYEQSEIYKKVYEGEYDRPGGEPFSLLIGSYKIQLQRRPGIISDIEVLKLMGKIAVASFAPFICNTKAEFFGIDSFTGLHPNLKLKDLFRQSEYREWNSLRNEAESRYLGCVIPEILIRKRYQKSLYNNQLLFEETIEHERERLWANGCFAFAAVTMRAFAEYGWYVTIRGMKRDQVGGGLVDGLPYEENSDLVIKIPPVSAWIQERQARALEASGFIPITIIKHTPYLLFQSNYSIFEVKEQESTSNKLAGMLQYILCVSRFAHYIKVISRQKIGKFLSEEECEQYLERWLRQYVSASQSTSMELKAKYPLRAAQIKVAAKHNSPGSFECQMMIEPHYQLDGIESKITFTTEIKNSE
;
A
#
# COMPACT_ATOMS: atom_id res chain seq x y z
N MET A 1 -19.73 -35.39 5.87
CA MET A 1 -20.50 -35.49 4.62
C MET A 1 -19.54 -35.93 3.55
N GLU A 2 -19.41 -37.24 3.42
CA GLU A 2 -18.67 -37.90 2.36
C GLU A 2 -19.37 -37.61 1.03
N LEU A 3 -18.65 -37.03 0.08
CA LEU A 3 -19.15 -36.81 -1.27
C LEU A 3 -18.98 -38.12 -2.04
N ASN A 4 -20.12 -38.78 -2.28
CA ASN A 4 -20.29 -39.96 -3.11
C ASN A 4 -19.60 -39.80 -4.48
N ALA A 5 -18.54 -40.57 -4.69
CA ALA A 5 -17.79 -40.70 -5.93
C ALA A 5 -18.46 -41.68 -6.92
N SER A 6 -19.76 -41.55 -7.17
CA SER A 6 -20.52 -42.55 -7.94
C SER A 6 -21.47 -42.00 -9.00
N ASN A 7 -21.31 -40.75 -9.46
CA ASN A 7 -22.14 -40.16 -10.52
C ASN A 7 -21.36 -39.39 -11.60
N LEU A 8 -20.29 -39.99 -12.12
CA LEU A 8 -19.71 -39.62 -13.42
C LEU A 8 -19.72 -40.85 -14.33
N GLN A 9 -20.91 -41.30 -14.70
CA GLN A 9 -21.07 -42.22 -15.82
C GLN A 9 -20.74 -41.46 -17.11
N ALA A 10 -19.70 -41.90 -17.80
CA ALA A 10 -19.26 -41.40 -19.08
C ALA A 10 -20.33 -41.65 -20.17
N PRO A 11 -20.88 -40.61 -20.83
CA PRO A 11 -21.76 -40.79 -21.96
C PRO A 11 -21.09 -40.30 -23.25
N GLN A 12 -19.84 -40.68 -23.54
CA GLN A 12 -19.19 -40.28 -24.80
C GLN A 12 -18.27 -41.33 -25.45
N GLN A 13 -17.95 -42.45 -24.78
CA GLN A 13 -17.12 -43.50 -25.42
C GLN A 13 -17.90 -44.29 -26.49
N GLY A 14 -19.23 -44.40 -26.38
CA GLY A 14 -20.05 -45.20 -27.31
C GLY A 14 -20.39 -44.51 -28.64
N LEU A 15 -20.26 -43.18 -28.74
CA LEU A 15 -20.60 -42.41 -29.95
C LEU A 15 -19.42 -42.23 -30.91
N LEU A 16 -18.19 -42.34 -30.41
CA LEU A 16 -16.97 -42.34 -31.23
C LEU A 16 -16.71 -43.71 -31.85
N SER A 17 -17.03 -44.80 -31.14
CA SER A 17 -16.82 -46.16 -31.66
C SER A 17 -17.80 -46.54 -32.78
N THR A 18 -19.04 -46.02 -32.77
CA THR A 18 -20.06 -46.38 -33.77
C THR A 18 -19.92 -45.65 -35.11
N ARG A 19 -19.12 -44.58 -35.21
CA ARG A 19 -18.91 -43.86 -36.47
C ARG A 19 -17.79 -44.43 -37.34
N LEU A 20 -16.96 -45.33 -36.81
CA LEU A 20 -15.78 -45.85 -37.50
C LEU A 20 -16.04 -47.14 -38.29
N GLU A 21 -17.19 -47.80 -38.14
CA GLU A 21 -17.39 -49.16 -38.68
C GLU A 21 -18.19 -49.27 -39.99
N GLN A 22 -18.66 -48.17 -40.61
CA GLN A 22 -19.56 -48.27 -41.78
C GLN A 22 -19.28 -47.33 -42.96
N GLN A 23 -18.02 -47.03 -43.28
CA GLN A 23 -17.65 -46.53 -44.60
C GLN A 23 -16.41 -47.26 -45.12
N PRO A 24 -16.28 -47.54 -46.43
CA PRO A 24 -15.01 -47.96 -47.00
C PRO A 24 -14.04 -46.79 -46.81
N VAL A 25 -13.26 -46.83 -45.74
CA VAL A 25 -12.22 -45.83 -45.45
C VAL A 25 -11.13 -46.08 -46.48
N ALA A 26 -11.17 -45.35 -47.59
CA ALA A 26 -9.98 -45.13 -48.40
C ALA A 26 -8.85 -44.77 -47.43
N VAL A 27 -7.70 -45.45 -47.52
CA VAL A 27 -6.54 -45.15 -46.68
C VAL A 27 -6.38 -43.62 -46.71
N PRO A 28 -6.57 -42.93 -45.57
CA PRO A 28 -6.49 -41.49 -45.57
C PRO A 28 -5.12 -41.14 -46.12
N ASP A 29 -5.09 -40.23 -47.08
CA ASP A 29 -3.85 -39.63 -47.55
C ASP A 29 -3.06 -39.18 -46.31
N LEU A 30 -1.73 -39.32 -46.30
CA LEU A 30 -0.89 -39.00 -45.14
C LEU A 30 -1.24 -37.61 -44.59
N GLN A 31 -1.54 -36.70 -45.51
CA GLN A 31 -1.95 -35.33 -45.27
C GLN A 31 -3.32 -35.22 -44.55
N GLN A 32 -4.30 -36.05 -44.88
CA GLN A 32 -5.60 -36.09 -44.19
C GLN A 32 -5.47 -36.60 -42.74
N PHE A 33 -4.53 -37.52 -42.49
CA PHE A 33 -4.24 -38.00 -41.14
C PHE A 33 -3.52 -36.94 -40.30
N GLU A 34 -2.54 -36.24 -40.88
CA GLU A 34 -1.87 -35.09 -40.26
C GLU A 34 -2.85 -33.96 -39.91
N ASP A 35 -3.79 -33.65 -40.81
CA ASP A 35 -4.84 -32.66 -40.57
C ASP A 35 -5.76 -33.05 -39.41
N LEU A 36 -6.09 -34.34 -39.29
CA LEU A 36 -6.94 -34.86 -38.22
C LEU A 36 -6.23 -34.80 -36.86
N ILE A 37 -4.95 -35.19 -36.79
CA ILE A 37 -4.15 -35.04 -35.56
C ILE A 37 -4.05 -33.56 -35.18
N THR A 38 -3.75 -32.69 -36.14
CA THR A 38 -3.63 -31.25 -35.89
C THR A 38 -4.92 -30.67 -35.34
N ARG A 39 -6.09 -31.08 -35.88
CA ARG A 39 -7.40 -30.67 -35.36
C ARG A 39 -7.62 -31.15 -33.93
N LEU A 40 -7.30 -32.40 -33.62
CA LEU A 40 -7.44 -32.94 -32.26
C LEU A 40 -6.55 -32.21 -31.26
N VAL A 41 -5.31 -31.87 -31.65
CA VAL A 41 -4.41 -31.08 -30.81
C VAL A 41 -5.01 -29.70 -30.52
N VAL A 42 -5.56 -29.02 -31.53
CA VAL A 42 -6.23 -27.73 -31.36
C VAL A 42 -7.44 -27.84 -30.42
N GLU A 43 -8.27 -28.87 -30.57
CA GLU A 43 -9.43 -29.09 -29.70
C GLU A 43 -9.02 -29.35 -28.23
N ILE A 44 -7.94 -30.11 -28.02
CA ILE A 44 -7.37 -30.33 -26.69
C ILE A 44 -6.84 -29.02 -26.10
N ASP A 45 -6.07 -28.26 -26.87
CA ASP A 45 -5.52 -26.96 -26.45
C ASP A 45 -6.65 -25.98 -26.09
N GLU A 46 -7.72 -25.91 -26.86
CA GLU A 46 -8.89 -25.09 -26.55
C GLU A 46 -9.56 -25.51 -25.24
N CYS A 47 -9.67 -26.81 -24.98
CA CYS A 47 -10.22 -27.33 -23.73
C CYS A 47 -9.33 -26.95 -22.54
N LEU A 48 -8.02 -27.12 -22.68
CA LEU A 48 -7.04 -26.76 -21.64
C LEU A 48 -7.04 -25.26 -21.37
N ASN A 49 -7.09 -24.42 -22.42
CA ASN A 49 -7.20 -22.97 -22.29
C ASN A 49 -8.41 -22.56 -21.45
N LYS A 50 -9.59 -23.15 -21.70
CA LYS A 50 -10.81 -22.87 -20.93
C LYS A 50 -10.66 -23.24 -19.46
N VAL A 51 -10.07 -24.40 -19.18
CA VAL A 51 -9.85 -24.87 -17.80
C VAL A 51 -8.86 -23.97 -17.07
N VAL A 52 -7.73 -23.66 -17.70
CA VAL A 52 -6.70 -22.79 -17.11
C VAL A 52 -7.24 -21.38 -16.88
N ASN A 53 -7.95 -20.79 -17.85
CA ASN A 53 -8.60 -19.48 -17.67
C ASN A 53 -9.59 -19.49 -16.49
N THR A 54 -10.42 -20.53 -16.37
CA THR A 54 -11.35 -20.69 -15.24
C THR A 54 -10.62 -20.73 -13.89
N ILE A 55 -9.47 -21.42 -13.82
CA ILE A 55 -8.65 -21.48 -12.59
C ILE A 55 -8.01 -20.12 -12.30
N LEU A 56 -7.41 -19.48 -13.31
CA LEU A 56 -6.73 -18.19 -13.17
C LEU A 56 -7.69 -17.08 -12.75
N HIS A 57 -8.92 -17.08 -13.26
CA HIS A 57 -9.93 -16.05 -12.96
C HIS A 57 -10.76 -16.37 -11.71
N HIS A 58 -10.53 -17.51 -11.06
CA HIS A 58 -11.23 -17.82 -9.82
C HIS A 58 -10.85 -16.81 -8.71
N PRO A 59 -11.81 -16.13 -8.06
CA PRO A 59 -11.53 -14.99 -7.16
C PRO A 59 -10.57 -15.30 -6.01
N LYS A 60 -10.60 -16.53 -5.47
CA LYS A 60 -9.66 -16.95 -4.41
C LYS A 60 -8.23 -17.07 -4.94
N PHE A 61 -8.05 -17.58 -6.15
CA PHE A 61 -6.74 -17.74 -6.77
C PHE A 61 -6.18 -16.37 -7.17
N GLN A 62 -6.98 -15.55 -7.83
CA GLN A 62 -6.58 -14.17 -8.17
C GLN A 62 -6.14 -13.36 -6.96
N LYS A 63 -6.88 -13.44 -5.84
CA LYS A 63 -6.48 -12.73 -4.63
C LYS A 63 -5.10 -13.18 -4.12
N LEU A 64 -4.90 -14.50 -4.03
CA LEU A 64 -3.63 -15.08 -3.60
C LEU A 64 -2.49 -14.70 -4.56
N GLU A 65 -2.71 -14.82 -5.87
CA GLU A 65 -1.73 -14.46 -6.88
C GLU A 65 -1.40 -12.97 -6.85
N ALA A 66 -2.40 -12.10 -6.72
CA ALA A 66 -2.22 -10.65 -6.66
C ALA A 66 -1.39 -10.23 -5.44
N ASP A 67 -1.70 -10.78 -4.25
CA ASP A 67 -0.98 -10.50 -3.01
C ASP A 67 0.50 -10.93 -3.11
N TRP A 68 0.77 -12.16 -3.56
CA TRP A 68 2.14 -12.66 -3.69
C TRP A 68 2.94 -11.98 -4.80
N ARG A 69 2.31 -11.66 -5.94
CA ARG A 69 2.98 -10.89 -7.00
C ARG A 69 3.27 -9.47 -6.56
N ALA A 70 2.41 -8.85 -5.76
CA ALA A 70 2.67 -7.53 -5.20
C ALA A 70 3.84 -7.53 -4.21
N VAL A 71 3.94 -8.58 -3.38
CA VAL A 71 5.14 -8.80 -2.55
C VAL A 71 6.38 -9.03 -3.40
N SER A 72 6.28 -9.83 -4.47
CA SER A 72 7.38 -10.03 -5.42
C SER A 72 7.82 -8.73 -6.09
N TYR A 73 6.88 -7.86 -6.44
CA TYR A 73 7.15 -6.51 -6.95
C TYR A 73 7.96 -5.68 -5.94
N LEU A 74 7.57 -5.67 -4.66
CA LEU A 74 8.36 -4.98 -3.61
C LEU A 74 9.76 -5.58 -3.43
N CYS A 75 9.91 -6.90 -3.53
CA CYS A 75 11.20 -7.57 -3.46
C CYS A 75 12.12 -7.21 -4.65
N HIS A 76 11.54 -7.07 -5.85
CA HIS A 76 12.26 -6.60 -7.02
C HIS A 76 12.71 -5.15 -6.85
N GLU A 77 11.82 -4.26 -6.41
CA GLU A 77 12.15 -2.86 -6.12
C GLU A 77 13.23 -2.74 -5.04
N LYS A 78 13.14 -3.53 -3.96
CA LYS A 78 14.19 -3.62 -2.95
C LYS A 78 15.55 -3.98 -3.57
N THR A 79 15.59 -4.97 -4.46
CA THR A 79 16.82 -5.46 -5.09
C THR A 79 17.48 -4.38 -5.93
N ARG A 80 16.68 -3.61 -6.67
CA ARG A 80 17.13 -2.46 -7.48
C ARG A 80 17.85 -1.39 -6.65
N TYR A 81 17.52 -1.26 -5.36
CA TYR A 81 18.12 -0.28 -4.45
C TYR A 81 19.04 -0.88 -3.37
N SER A 82 19.38 -2.16 -3.47
CA SER A 82 20.15 -2.92 -2.48
C SER A 82 21.52 -2.31 -2.14
N ASN A 83 22.17 -1.67 -3.11
CA ASN A 83 23.49 -1.04 -2.94
C ASN A 83 23.46 0.27 -2.14
N LYS A 84 22.28 0.85 -1.87
CA LYS A 84 22.17 2.17 -1.23
C LYS A 84 22.03 2.08 0.29
N ARG A 85 20.93 1.51 0.77
CA ARG A 85 20.60 1.42 2.21
C ARG A 85 19.90 0.09 2.51
N LYS A 86 20.05 -0.38 3.74
CA LYS A 86 19.42 -1.62 4.20
C LYS A 86 17.91 -1.44 4.33
N ILE A 87 17.17 -2.11 3.45
CA ILE A 87 15.71 -2.21 3.52
C ILE A 87 15.32 -3.63 3.90
N LYS A 88 14.44 -3.77 4.88
CA LYS A 88 13.87 -5.04 5.31
C LYS A 88 12.37 -5.03 5.04
N ILE A 89 11.90 -6.13 4.46
CA ILE A 89 10.47 -6.40 4.26
C ILE A 89 10.18 -7.59 5.18
N LYS A 90 9.31 -7.38 6.17
CA LYS A 90 8.82 -8.44 7.06
C LYS A 90 7.38 -8.73 6.68
N LEU A 91 7.05 -10.01 6.50
CA LEU A 91 5.71 -10.46 6.12
C LEU A 91 5.02 -11.04 7.34
N LEU A 92 3.75 -10.69 7.51
CA LEU A 92 2.88 -11.24 8.54
C LEU A 92 1.58 -11.67 7.84
N ASP A 93 1.35 -12.98 7.76
CA ASP A 93 0.12 -13.52 7.18
C ASP A 93 -1.01 -13.45 8.21
N VAL A 94 -1.91 -12.48 8.01
CA VAL A 94 -3.08 -12.27 8.84
C VAL A 94 -4.25 -11.93 7.92
N SER A 95 -5.35 -12.67 8.05
CA SER A 95 -6.60 -12.29 7.38
C SER A 95 -7.23 -11.09 8.08
N PHE A 96 -7.92 -10.24 7.33
CA PHE A 96 -8.65 -9.11 7.92
C PHE A 96 -9.63 -9.55 9.02
N HIS A 97 -10.28 -10.71 8.85
CA HIS A 97 -11.19 -11.26 9.86
C HIS A 97 -10.48 -11.60 11.16
N ALA A 98 -9.28 -12.19 11.08
CA ALA A 98 -8.46 -12.47 12.26
C ALA A 98 -8.00 -11.19 12.96
N LEU A 99 -7.54 -10.19 12.19
CA LEU A 99 -7.15 -8.88 12.73
C LEU A 99 -8.32 -8.18 13.44
N ALA A 100 -9.49 -8.13 12.80
CA ALA A 100 -10.68 -7.50 13.37
C ALA A 100 -11.18 -8.23 14.63
N LYS A 101 -11.05 -9.56 14.67
CA LYS A 101 -11.43 -10.37 15.83
C LYS A 101 -10.45 -10.20 17.00
N ASP A 102 -9.15 -10.05 16.73
CA ASP A 102 -8.15 -9.74 17.75
C ASP A 102 -8.43 -8.38 18.39
N LEU A 103 -8.58 -7.35 17.56
CA LEU A 103 -8.86 -5.98 18.00
C LEU A 103 -10.23 -5.82 18.67
N GLY A 104 -11.24 -6.56 18.25
CA GLY A 104 -12.58 -6.51 18.84
C GLY A 104 -12.75 -7.30 20.14
N LYS A 105 -11.78 -8.15 20.51
CA LYS A 105 -11.82 -8.93 21.76
C LYS A 105 -11.23 -8.21 22.95
N VAL A 106 -10.27 -7.34 22.71
CA VAL A 106 -9.53 -6.64 23.76
C VAL A 106 -10.29 -5.37 24.18
N LEU A 107 -10.24 -5.05 25.47
CA LEU A 107 -10.77 -3.78 25.99
C LEU A 107 -9.85 -2.62 25.58
N ASP A 108 -8.54 -2.84 25.69
CA ASP A 108 -7.50 -1.90 25.31
C ASP A 108 -6.69 -2.46 24.13
N TYR A 109 -6.46 -1.60 23.13
CA TYR A 109 -5.72 -1.97 21.91
C TYR A 109 -4.28 -2.43 22.20
N GLU A 110 -3.69 -2.01 23.33
CA GLU A 110 -2.35 -2.41 23.78
C GLU A 110 -2.27 -3.91 24.10
N GLN A 111 -3.38 -4.55 24.45
CA GLN A 111 -3.42 -5.97 24.76
C GLN A 111 -3.50 -6.86 23.49
N SER A 112 -3.75 -6.26 22.33
CA SER A 112 -3.90 -6.98 21.06
C SER A 112 -2.61 -7.67 20.62
N GLU A 113 -2.72 -8.81 19.95
CA GLU A 113 -1.55 -9.53 19.44
C GLU A 113 -0.81 -8.72 18.36
N ILE A 114 -1.53 -7.91 17.59
CA ILE A 114 -0.90 -7.02 16.61
C ILE A 114 -0.07 -5.93 17.30
N TYR A 115 -0.53 -5.36 18.42
CA TYR A 115 0.26 -4.39 19.19
C TYR A 115 1.53 -5.02 19.75
N LYS A 116 1.43 -6.22 20.33
CA LYS A 116 2.62 -6.95 20.82
C LYS A 116 3.65 -7.20 19.71
N LYS A 117 3.21 -7.53 18.49
CA LYS A 117 4.12 -7.78 17.36
C LYS A 117 4.78 -6.51 16.81
N VAL A 118 4.02 -5.41 16.72
CA VAL A 118 4.50 -4.16 16.10
C VAL A 118 5.24 -3.28 17.12
N TYR A 119 4.63 -3.06 18.28
CA TYR A 119 5.16 -2.20 19.33
C TYR A 119 6.13 -2.97 20.23
N GLU A 120 5.65 -3.92 21.03
CA GLU A 120 6.49 -4.56 22.06
C GLU A 120 7.64 -5.38 21.48
N GLY A 121 7.40 -6.11 20.40
CA GLY A 121 8.36 -7.03 19.80
C GLY A 121 9.52 -6.34 19.09
N GLU A 122 9.33 -5.10 18.64
CA GLU A 122 10.29 -4.38 17.79
C GLU A 122 10.51 -2.93 18.27
N TYR A 123 9.47 -2.09 18.32
CA TYR A 123 9.64 -0.70 18.72
C TYR A 123 10.09 -0.56 20.17
N ASP A 124 9.49 -1.27 21.14
CA ASP A 124 9.82 -1.16 22.57
C ASP A 124 10.92 -2.14 23.05
N ARG A 125 11.30 -3.10 22.22
CA ARG A 125 12.34 -4.10 22.55
C ARG A 125 13.76 -3.57 22.44
N PRO A 126 14.65 -3.81 23.44
CA PRO A 126 16.08 -3.57 23.29
C PRO A 126 16.66 -4.37 22.12
N GLY A 127 17.36 -3.69 21.21
CA GLY A 127 17.90 -4.29 19.98
C GLY A 127 16.87 -4.59 18.88
N GLY A 128 15.59 -4.25 19.10
CA GLY A 128 14.54 -4.34 18.07
C GLY A 128 14.72 -3.32 16.95
N GLU A 129 14.06 -3.56 15.82
CA GLU A 129 14.12 -2.71 14.64
C GLU A 129 12.74 -2.09 14.35
N PRO A 130 12.51 -0.81 14.73
CA PRO A 130 11.23 -0.14 14.52
C PRO A 130 10.73 -0.22 13.08
N PHE A 131 9.44 -0.55 12.93
CA PHE A 131 8.78 -0.51 11.64
C PHE A 131 8.54 0.93 11.19
N SER A 132 8.98 1.28 9.98
CA SER A 132 8.72 2.62 9.42
C SER A 132 7.35 2.77 8.78
N LEU A 133 6.80 1.70 8.23
CA LEU A 133 5.54 1.71 7.47
C LEU A 133 4.88 0.34 7.61
N LEU A 134 3.56 0.34 7.83
CA LEU A 134 2.74 -0.86 7.87
C LEU A 134 1.84 -0.88 6.64
N ILE A 135 1.88 -1.97 5.87
CA ILE A 135 1.03 -2.16 4.70
C ILE A 135 0.02 -3.25 5.00
N GLY A 136 -1.26 -2.89 4.99
CA GLY A 136 -2.36 -3.85 5.05
C GLY A 136 -2.85 -4.16 3.65
N SER A 137 -2.69 -5.40 3.17
CA SER A 137 -3.31 -5.86 1.91
C SER A 137 -4.81 -6.10 2.10
N TYR A 138 -5.52 -5.06 2.56
CA TYR A 138 -6.94 -5.08 2.86
C TYR A 138 -7.64 -4.02 2.05
N LYS A 139 -8.86 -4.35 1.61
CA LYS A 139 -9.78 -3.43 0.96
C LYS A 139 -10.87 -3.07 1.97
N ILE A 140 -10.85 -1.84 2.46
CA ILE A 140 -11.79 -1.29 3.43
C ILE A 140 -13.14 -1.05 2.75
N GLN A 141 -14.21 -1.38 3.46
CA GLN A 141 -15.59 -1.20 3.02
C GLN A 141 -16.46 -0.63 4.16
N LEU A 142 -17.55 0.04 3.80
CA LEU A 142 -18.52 0.54 4.80
C LEU A 142 -19.49 -0.55 5.28
N GLN A 143 -19.79 -1.52 4.41
CA GLN A 143 -20.70 -2.61 4.73
C GLN A 143 -20.08 -3.50 5.82
N ARG A 144 -20.83 -3.71 6.91
CA ARG A 144 -20.39 -4.54 8.02
C ARG A 144 -20.18 -5.99 7.56
N ARG A 145 -19.02 -6.53 7.93
CA ARG A 145 -18.71 -7.95 7.75
C ARG A 145 -19.32 -8.73 8.91
N PRO A 146 -19.93 -9.90 8.69
CA PRO A 146 -20.55 -10.67 9.75
C PRO A 146 -19.49 -11.18 10.76
N GLY A 147 -19.83 -11.11 12.04
CA GLY A 147 -19.04 -11.71 13.13
C GLY A 147 -17.76 -10.96 13.53
N ILE A 148 -17.56 -9.72 13.05
CA ILE A 148 -16.44 -8.85 13.44
C ILE A 148 -16.90 -7.39 13.60
N ILE A 149 -16.05 -6.57 14.21
CA ILE A 149 -16.23 -5.11 14.30
C ILE A 149 -16.20 -4.45 12.90
N SER A 150 -16.71 -3.22 12.78
CA SER A 150 -16.73 -2.51 11.49
C SER A 150 -15.31 -2.22 11.00
N ASP A 151 -15.12 -2.16 9.69
CA ASP A 151 -13.80 -1.87 9.12
C ASP A 151 -13.25 -0.51 9.56
N ILE A 152 -14.14 0.47 9.80
CA ILE A 152 -13.75 1.80 10.29
C ILE A 152 -13.25 1.72 11.73
N GLU A 153 -13.87 0.89 12.58
CA GLU A 153 -13.39 0.64 13.94
C GLU A 153 -12.03 -0.06 13.94
N VAL A 154 -11.79 -1.00 13.02
CA VAL A 154 -10.46 -1.60 12.81
C VAL A 154 -9.43 -0.53 12.44
N LEU A 155 -9.76 0.36 11.50
CA LEU A 155 -8.87 1.46 11.11
C LEU A 155 -8.56 2.37 12.29
N LYS A 156 -9.57 2.71 13.10
CA LYS A 156 -9.40 3.52 14.31
C LYS A 156 -8.40 2.90 15.29
N LEU A 157 -8.58 1.61 15.61
CA LEU A 157 -7.68 0.89 16.51
C LEU A 157 -6.28 0.73 15.91
N MET A 158 -6.17 0.45 14.61
CA MET A 158 -4.89 0.44 13.90
C MET A 158 -4.22 1.82 13.89
N GLY A 159 -4.99 2.91 13.84
CA GLY A 159 -4.48 4.28 13.95
C GLY A 159 -3.80 4.52 15.28
N LYS A 160 -4.42 4.06 16.39
CA LYS A 160 -3.81 4.12 17.73
C LYS A 160 -2.48 3.34 17.80
N ILE A 161 -2.46 2.12 17.25
CA ILE A 161 -1.25 1.29 17.19
C ILE A 161 -0.16 1.97 16.32
N ALA A 162 -0.55 2.54 15.18
CA ALA A 162 0.35 3.23 14.26
C ALA A 162 0.97 4.48 14.89
N VAL A 163 0.20 5.23 15.67
CA VAL A 163 0.71 6.39 16.44
C VAL A 163 1.68 5.93 17.52
N ALA A 164 1.30 4.92 18.31
CA ALA A 164 2.13 4.42 19.40
C ALA A 164 3.49 3.91 18.91
N SER A 165 3.50 3.19 17.78
CA SER A 165 4.73 2.64 17.17
C SER A 165 5.44 3.59 16.21
N PHE A 166 4.87 4.79 15.97
CA PHE A 166 5.32 5.71 14.93
C PHE A 166 5.47 5.00 13.57
N ALA A 167 4.48 4.23 13.16
CA ALA A 167 4.50 3.43 11.95
C ALA A 167 3.17 3.58 11.20
N PRO A 168 3.06 4.51 10.23
CA PRO A 168 1.82 4.75 9.50
C PRO A 168 1.28 3.48 8.83
N PHE A 169 -0.04 3.30 8.89
CA PHE A 169 -0.75 2.16 8.31
C PHE A 169 -1.45 2.54 7.01
N ILE A 170 -1.08 1.88 5.92
CA ILE A 170 -1.60 2.14 4.58
C ILE A 170 -2.35 0.91 4.07
N CYS A 171 -3.55 1.11 3.55
CA CYS A 171 -4.39 0.07 2.98
C CYS A 171 -5.13 0.59 1.74
N ASN A 172 -5.98 -0.25 1.15
CA ASN A 172 -6.83 0.12 0.02
C ASN A 172 -8.29 0.25 0.43
N THR A 173 -9.08 0.88 -0.43
CA THR A 173 -10.53 0.98 -0.27
C THR A 173 -11.22 0.24 -1.42
N LYS A 174 -12.41 -0.30 -1.19
CA LYS A 174 -13.26 -0.84 -2.26
C LYS A 174 -14.00 0.27 -3.01
N ALA A 175 -14.34 0.04 -4.27
CA ALA A 175 -15.23 0.90 -5.05
C ALA A 175 -16.59 1.10 -4.33
N GLU A 176 -17.13 0.03 -3.73
CA GLU A 176 -18.39 0.02 -2.96
C GLU A 176 -18.41 1.08 -1.83
N PHE A 177 -17.24 1.49 -1.33
CA PHE A 177 -17.13 2.57 -0.34
C PHE A 177 -17.71 3.89 -0.83
N PHE A 178 -17.67 4.14 -2.15
CA PHE A 178 -18.21 5.35 -2.76
C PHE A 178 -19.63 5.15 -3.32
N GLY A 179 -20.27 4.00 -3.03
CA GLY A 179 -21.57 3.64 -3.59
C GLY A 179 -21.54 3.26 -5.06
N ILE A 180 -20.39 2.80 -5.57
CA ILE A 180 -20.18 2.39 -6.97
C ILE A 180 -19.60 0.97 -7.03
N ASP A 181 -19.90 0.21 -8.08
CA ASP A 181 -19.43 -1.18 -8.21
C ASP A 181 -17.97 -1.27 -8.67
N SER A 182 -17.50 -0.29 -9.44
CA SER A 182 -16.13 -0.20 -9.95
C SER A 182 -15.62 1.24 -9.90
N PHE A 183 -14.31 1.40 -9.72
CA PHE A 183 -13.66 2.72 -9.75
C PHE A 183 -13.78 3.42 -11.11
N THR A 184 -14.06 2.69 -12.20
CA THR A 184 -14.39 3.29 -13.51
C THR A 184 -15.69 4.10 -13.46
N GLY A 185 -16.60 3.77 -12.54
CA GLY A 185 -17.83 4.52 -12.27
C GLY A 185 -17.63 5.81 -11.49
N LEU A 186 -16.40 6.12 -11.05
CA LEU A 186 -16.10 7.38 -10.38
C LEU A 186 -16.18 8.52 -11.42
N HIS A 187 -17.35 9.13 -11.54
CA HIS A 187 -17.58 10.19 -12.52
C HIS A 187 -17.01 11.54 -12.04
N PRO A 188 -16.46 12.40 -12.92
CA PRO A 188 -15.93 13.72 -12.52
C PRO A 188 -16.95 14.65 -11.86
N ASN A 189 -18.25 14.42 -12.11
CA ASN A 189 -19.35 15.19 -11.53
C ASN A 189 -19.83 14.65 -10.18
N LEU A 190 -19.30 13.51 -9.70
CA LEU A 190 -19.64 12.97 -8.40
C LEU A 190 -19.18 13.95 -7.31
N LYS A 191 -20.14 14.56 -6.62
CA LYS A 191 -19.86 15.49 -5.52
C LYS A 191 -19.54 14.70 -4.26
N LEU A 192 -18.29 14.27 -4.14
CA LEU A 192 -17.78 13.52 -2.98
C LEU A 192 -18.10 14.20 -1.64
N LYS A 193 -18.02 15.54 -1.58
CA LYS A 193 -18.40 16.29 -0.36
C LYS A 193 -19.85 16.06 0.07
N ASP A 194 -20.78 15.95 -0.88
CA ASP A 194 -22.19 15.72 -0.57
C ASP A 194 -22.44 14.25 -0.23
N LEU A 195 -21.75 13.33 -0.90
CA LEU A 195 -21.76 11.90 -0.58
C LEU A 195 -21.33 11.65 0.88
N PHE A 196 -20.20 12.23 1.30
CA PHE A 196 -19.68 12.05 2.65
C PHE A 196 -20.51 12.75 3.74
N ARG A 197 -21.50 13.59 3.40
CA ARG A 197 -22.44 14.16 4.39
C ARG A 197 -23.57 13.21 4.77
N GLN A 198 -23.74 12.12 4.03
CA GLN A 198 -24.78 11.12 4.30
C GLN A 198 -24.52 10.39 5.63
N SER A 199 -25.59 9.85 6.22
CA SER A 199 -25.58 9.24 7.55
C SER A 199 -24.69 7.99 7.66
N GLU A 200 -24.49 7.32 6.55
CA GLU A 200 -23.72 6.09 6.34
C GLU A 200 -22.23 6.34 6.54
N TYR A 201 -21.76 7.57 6.30
CA TYR A 201 -20.36 7.98 6.46
C TYR A 201 -20.08 8.62 7.82
N ARG A 202 -21.02 8.55 8.78
CA ARG A 202 -20.83 9.12 10.11
C ARG A 202 -19.61 8.54 10.83
N GLU A 203 -19.43 7.21 10.80
CA GLU A 203 -18.25 6.55 11.37
C GLU A 203 -16.97 7.01 10.68
N TRP A 204 -16.98 7.12 9.34
CA TRP A 204 -15.83 7.60 8.55
C TRP A 204 -15.45 9.04 8.92
N ASN A 205 -16.42 9.96 8.93
CA ASN A 205 -16.15 11.35 9.29
C ASN A 205 -15.69 11.49 10.75
N SER A 206 -16.21 10.64 11.65
CA SER A 206 -15.71 10.58 13.03
C SER A 206 -14.23 10.20 13.06
N LEU A 207 -13.83 9.14 12.35
CA LEU A 207 -12.43 8.72 12.23
C LEU A 207 -11.54 9.84 11.69
N ARG A 208 -11.99 10.54 10.64
CA ARG A 208 -11.22 11.65 10.03
C ARG A 208 -10.95 12.80 10.99
N ASN A 209 -11.82 13.00 11.98
CA ASN A 209 -11.67 14.05 12.98
C ASN A 209 -10.72 13.66 14.14
N GLU A 210 -10.33 12.39 14.24
CA GLU A 210 -9.39 11.90 15.26
C GLU A 210 -7.94 12.21 14.89
N ALA A 211 -7.10 12.56 15.87
CA ALA A 211 -5.71 12.95 15.63
C ALA A 211 -4.87 11.78 15.10
N GLU A 212 -5.23 10.54 15.48
CA GLU A 212 -4.59 9.29 15.10
C GLU A 212 -4.76 8.98 13.61
N SER A 213 -5.79 9.52 12.97
CA SER A 213 -6.04 9.31 11.54
C SER A 213 -4.97 9.94 10.63
N ARG A 214 -4.08 10.77 11.19
CA ARG A 214 -2.86 11.28 10.52
C ARG A 214 -1.90 10.16 10.12
N TYR A 215 -1.92 9.04 10.86
CA TYR A 215 -1.09 7.87 10.61
C TYR A 215 -1.77 6.84 9.70
N LEU A 216 -2.96 7.15 9.19
CA LEU A 216 -3.73 6.24 8.34
C LEU A 216 -3.79 6.76 6.90
N GLY A 217 -3.61 5.85 5.94
CA GLY A 217 -3.74 6.16 4.52
C GLY A 217 -4.56 5.12 3.77
N CYS A 218 -5.45 5.59 2.89
CA CYS A 218 -6.26 4.74 2.02
C CYS A 218 -5.94 5.06 0.56
N VAL A 219 -5.31 4.11 -0.13
CA VAL A 219 -4.89 4.27 -1.53
C VAL A 219 -5.99 3.79 -2.48
N ILE A 220 -6.20 4.55 -3.55
CA ILE A 220 -7.13 4.22 -4.64
C ILE A 220 -6.54 4.65 -6.00
N PRO A 221 -6.82 3.94 -7.09
CA PRO A 221 -7.50 2.66 -7.16
C PRO A 221 -6.47 1.51 -7.03
N GLU A 222 -6.76 0.35 -7.60
CA GLU A 222 -5.85 -0.80 -7.66
C GLU A 222 -4.86 -0.67 -8.82
N ILE A 223 -3.76 -1.41 -8.75
CA ILE A 223 -2.68 -1.40 -9.75
C ILE A 223 -2.60 -2.75 -10.47
N LEU A 224 -2.28 -2.73 -11.76
CA LEU A 224 -2.08 -3.96 -12.52
C LEU A 224 -0.75 -4.58 -12.10
N ILE A 225 -0.73 -5.87 -11.71
CA ILE A 225 0.50 -6.53 -11.25
C ILE A 225 1.02 -7.60 -12.22
N ARG A 226 0.20 -8.03 -13.17
CA ARG A 226 0.57 -8.99 -14.21
C ARG A 226 -0.12 -8.65 -15.52
N LYS A 227 0.63 -8.78 -16.64
CA LYS A 227 0.03 -8.74 -17.98
C LYS A 227 -0.74 -10.02 -18.26
N ARG A 228 -1.81 -9.93 -19.03
CA ARG A 228 -2.46 -11.11 -19.60
C ARG A 228 -1.45 -11.99 -20.34
N TYR A 229 -1.61 -13.30 -20.23
CA TYR A 229 -0.81 -14.24 -20.99
C TYR A 229 -1.20 -14.15 -22.48
N GLN A 230 -0.27 -13.69 -23.31
CA GLN A 230 -0.47 -13.62 -24.75
C GLN A 230 -0.33 -15.01 -25.36
N LYS A 231 -0.99 -15.24 -26.50
CA LYS A 231 -0.89 -16.48 -27.25
C LYS A 231 0.57 -16.81 -27.55
N SER A 232 1.10 -17.80 -26.84
CA SER A 232 2.49 -18.21 -26.94
C SER A 232 2.63 -19.68 -26.60
N LEU A 233 3.66 -20.31 -27.15
CA LEU A 233 4.04 -21.68 -26.78
C LEU A 233 4.71 -21.65 -25.41
N TYR A 234 3.93 -21.91 -24.35
CA TYR A 234 4.47 -22.02 -23.01
C TYR A 234 5.25 -23.34 -22.89
N ASN A 235 6.54 -23.24 -22.57
CA ASN A 235 7.48 -24.37 -22.47
C ASN A 235 7.43 -25.34 -23.67
N ASN A 236 7.11 -24.84 -24.87
CA ASN A 236 6.95 -25.63 -26.11
C ASN A 236 5.92 -26.77 -26.03
N GLN A 237 4.96 -26.72 -25.09
CA GLN A 237 4.01 -27.81 -24.84
C GLN A 237 2.55 -27.40 -24.98
N LEU A 238 2.20 -26.15 -24.64
CA LEU A 238 0.83 -25.67 -24.67
C LEU A 238 0.76 -24.31 -25.33
N LEU A 239 -0.10 -24.19 -26.35
CA LEU A 239 -0.46 -22.89 -26.92
C LEU A 239 -1.53 -22.25 -26.04
N PHE A 240 -1.11 -21.50 -25.03
CA PHE A 240 -2.01 -20.86 -24.07
C PHE A 240 -2.24 -19.39 -24.39
N GLU A 241 -3.49 -18.96 -24.29
CA GLU A 241 -3.93 -17.57 -24.37
C GLU A 241 -4.92 -17.27 -23.24
N GLU A 242 -4.63 -16.22 -22.49
CA GLU A 242 -5.56 -15.73 -21.47
C GLU A 242 -6.61 -14.83 -22.10
N THR A 243 -7.86 -15.29 -22.05
CA THR A 243 -9.03 -14.55 -22.50
C THR A 243 -9.51 -13.64 -21.37
N ILE A 244 -9.72 -12.36 -21.65
CA ILE A 244 -10.24 -11.39 -20.68
C ILE A 244 -11.50 -10.79 -21.27
N GLU A 245 -12.65 -11.14 -20.72
CA GLU A 245 -13.97 -10.61 -21.09
C GLU A 245 -14.32 -9.39 -20.23
N HIS A 246 -13.95 -9.44 -18.95
CA HIS A 246 -14.26 -8.39 -17.98
C HIS A 246 -13.01 -7.79 -17.35
N GLU A 247 -13.05 -6.50 -17.02
CA GLU A 247 -11.91 -5.83 -16.36
C GLU A 247 -11.49 -6.48 -15.04
N ARG A 248 -12.45 -7.10 -14.31
CA ARG A 248 -12.21 -7.83 -13.07
C ARG A 248 -11.34 -9.09 -13.23
N GLU A 249 -11.22 -9.63 -14.46
CA GLU A 249 -10.41 -10.82 -14.73
C GLU A 249 -8.92 -10.50 -14.83
N ARG A 250 -8.57 -9.22 -15.01
CA ARG A 250 -7.19 -8.75 -14.86
C ARG A 250 -6.72 -8.91 -13.42
N LEU A 251 -5.42 -9.16 -13.27
CA LEU A 251 -4.81 -9.34 -11.96
C LEU A 251 -4.49 -7.99 -11.31
N TRP A 252 -5.46 -7.46 -10.59
CA TRP A 252 -5.35 -6.21 -9.82
C TRP A 252 -4.82 -6.45 -8.41
N ALA A 253 -3.73 -5.77 -8.07
CA ALA A 253 -3.18 -5.73 -6.72
C ALA A 253 -3.55 -4.42 -6.01
N ASN A 254 -3.49 -4.44 -4.67
CA ASN A 254 -3.74 -3.25 -3.86
C ASN A 254 -2.72 -2.13 -4.17
N GLY A 255 -3.21 -0.91 -4.42
CA GLY A 255 -2.40 0.27 -4.67
C GLY A 255 -1.47 0.67 -3.51
N CYS A 256 -1.72 0.19 -2.28
CA CYS A 256 -0.84 0.39 -1.13
C CYS A 256 0.57 -0.17 -1.36
N PHE A 257 0.73 -1.20 -2.20
CA PHE A 257 2.04 -1.72 -2.59
C PHE A 257 2.81 -0.73 -3.47
N ALA A 258 2.14 0.02 -4.35
CA ALA A 258 2.78 1.10 -5.10
C ALA A 258 3.24 2.23 -4.16
N PHE A 259 2.44 2.59 -3.16
CA PHE A 259 2.83 3.58 -2.15
C PHE A 259 4.06 3.11 -1.34
N ALA A 260 4.09 1.83 -0.98
CA ALA A 260 5.23 1.22 -0.31
C ALA A 260 6.51 1.25 -1.17
N ALA A 261 6.41 0.94 -2.47
CA ALA A 261 7.54 0.99 -3.40
C ALA A 261 8.15 2.41 -3.50
N VAL A 262 7.30 3.43 -3.64
CA VAL A 262 7.73 4.84 -3.67
C VAL A 262 8.39 5.24 -2.34
N THR A 263 7.82 4.83 -1.21
CA THR A 263 8.36 5.13 0.12
C THR A 263 9.71 4.45 0.35
N MET A 264 9.83 3.18 -0.06
CA MET A 264 11.08 2.42 -0.02
C MET A 264 12.16 3.06 -0.89
N ARG A 265 11.82 3.51 -2.09
CA ARG A 265 12.76 4.23 -2.96
C ARG A 265 13.24 5.52 -2.32
N ALA A 266 12.34 6.38 -1.84
CA ALA A 266 12.73 7.63 -1.17
C ALA A 266 13.69 7.36 0.00
N PHE A 267 13.39 6.34 0.81
CA PHE A 267 14.28 5.92 1.88
C PHE A 267 15.63 5.39 1.38
N ALA A 268 15.65 4.53 0.37
CA ALA A 268 16.89 4.03 -0.21
C ALA A 268 17.79 5.16 -0.70
N GLU A 269 17.23 6.15 -1.38
CA GLU A 269 18.00 7.22 -2.01
C GLU A 269 18.48 8.28 -1.01
N TYR A 270 17.59 8.74 -0.14
CA TYR A 270 17.86 9.90 0.70
C TYR A 270 17.92 9.58 2.20
N GLY A 271 17.43 8.41 2.61
CA GLY A 271 17.28 8.05 4.03
C GLY A 271 16.03 8.65 4.69
N TRP A 272 15.23 9.38 3.92
CA TRP A 272 14.07 10.16 4.37
C TRP A 272 12.94 10.11 3.34
N TYR A 273 11.75 10.54 3.76
CA TYR A 273 10.51 10.37 3.00
C TYR A 273 10.01 11.66 2.35
N VAL A 274 10.91 12.62 2.10
CA VAL A 274 10.55 13.94 1.56
C VAL A 274 10.11 13.85 0.09
N THR A 275 10.55 12.82 -0.64
CA THR A 275 10.35 12.70 -2.09
C THR A 275 9.40 11.54 -2.43
N ILE A 276 8.23 11.48 -1.81
CA ILE A 276 7.22 10.44 -2.08
C ILE A 276 5.97 10.97 -2.82
N ARG A 277 6.00 12.23 -3.26
CA ARG A 277 4.95 12.87 -4.07
C ARG A 277 5.54 13.63 -5.25
N GLY A 278 4.68 13.96 -6.22
CA GLY A 278 5.04 14.71 -7.40
C GLY A 278 6.04 13.99 -8.30
N MET A 279 6.44 14.62 -9.40
CA MET A 279 7.43 14.05 -10.32
C MET A 279 8.54 15.06 -10.57
N LYS A 280 9.76 14.57 -10.76
CA LYS A 280 10.84 15.35 -11.36
C LYS A 280 10.73 15.18 -12.88
N ARG A 281 11.01 16.24 -13.64
CA ARG A 281 11.05 16.14 -15.10
C ARG A 281 12.12 15.12 -15.50
N ASP A 282 11.75 14.22 -16.41
CA ASP A 282 12.63 13.25 -17.06
C ASP A 282 13.43 12.32 -16.13
N GLN A 283 12.97 12.15 -14.88
CA GLN A 283 13.63 11.28 -13.89
C GLN A 283 12.61 10.46 -13.12
N VAL A 284 12.92 9.17 -12.93
CA VAL A 284 12.21 8.31 -11.99
C VAL A 284 12.55 8.76 -10.57
N GLY A 285 11.57 9.35 -9.88
CA GLY A 285 11.73 9.87 -8.52
C GLY A 285 10.46 10.54 -8.03
N GLY A 286 10.48 11.04 -6.80
CA GLY A 286 9.27 11.59 -6.19
C GLY A 286 8.21 10.51 -5.99
N GLY A 287 6.96 10.87 -6.25
CA GLY A 287 5.77 10.00 -6.21
C GLY A 287 5.54 9.14 -7.46
N LEU A 288 6.46 9.09 -8.41
CA LEU A 288 6.31 8.31 -9.64
C LEU A 288 6.38 6.80 -9.36
N VAL A 289 5.42 6.02 -9.82
CA VAL A 289 5.44 4.55 -9.69
C VAL A 289 5.88 3.93 -11.02
N ASP A 290 6.90 3.10 -10.96
CA ASP A 290 7.43 2.35 -12.10
C ASP A 290 7.51 0.84 -11.80
N GLY A 291 8.01 0.05 -12.75
CA GLY A 291 8.11 -1.40 -12.64
C GLY A 291 6.78 -2.15 -12.77
N LEU A 292 5.70 -1.46 -13.11
CA LEU A 292 4.38 -2.06 -13.35
C LEU A 292 4.22 -2.50 -14.80
N PRO A 293 3.45 -3.59 -15.04
CA PRO A 293 3.16 -4.09 -16.38
C PRO A 293 2.38 -3.09 -17.22
N TYR A 294 2.83 -2.85 -18.44
CA TYR A 294 2.08 -2.09 -19.45
C TYR A 294 1.53 -3.01 -20.53
N GLU A 295 0.20 -3.14 -20.59
CA GLU A 295 -0.47 -3.97 -21.59
C GLU A 295 -0.74 -3.16 -22.87
N GLU A 296 -0.39 -3.74 -24.00
CA GLU A 296 -0.75 -3.23 -25.32
C GLU A 296 -1.81 -4.16 -25.91
N ASN A 297 -2.94 -3.59 -26.31
CA ASN A 297 -3.93 -4.34 -27.07
C ASN A 297 -3.46 -4.43 -28.53
N SER A 298 -3.16 -5.65 -28.99
CA SER A 298 -2.64 -5.96 -30.32
C SER A 298 -3.51 -5.43 -31.45
N ASP A 299 -4.82 -5.32 -31.21
CA ASP A 299 -5.80 -5.12 -32.28
C ASP A 299 -6.16 -3.65 -32.50
N LEU A 300 -5.94 -2.79 -31.48
CA LEU A 300 -6.45 -1.41 -31.48
C LEU A 300 -5.39 -0.34 -31.20
N VAL A 301 -4.12 -0.71 -30.94
CA VAL A 301 -3.06 0.21 -30.46
C VAL A 301 -3.51 0.98 -29.19
N ILE A 302 -4.51 0.45 -28.47
CA ILE A 302 -4.97 1.01 -27.21
C ILE A 302 -4.09 0.45 -26.10
N LYS A 303 -3.43 1.36 -25.40
CA LYS A 303 -2.59 1.03 -24.25
C LYS A 303 -3.44 1.02 -22.99
N ILE A 304 -3.46 -0.11 -22.29
CA ILE A 304 -4.21 -0.24 -21.03
C ILE A 304 -3.31 0.27 -19.91
N PRO A 305 -3.72 1.32 -19.18
CA PRO A 305 -2.91 1.85 -18.10
C PRO A 305 -2.83 0.84 -16.93
N PRO A 306 -1.75 0.84 -16.14
CA PRO A 306 -1.58 -0.11 -15.04
C PRO A 306 -2.40 0.23 -13.79
N VAL A 307 -3.63 0.75 -13.96
CA VAL A 307 -4.58 1.09 -12.89
C VAL A 307 -5.99 0.69 -13.28
N SER A 308 -6.79 0.29 -12.29
CA SER A 308 -8.17 -0.16 -12.54
C SER A 308 -9.13 0.97 -12.92
N ALA A 309 -8.75 2.24 -12.73
CA ALA A 309 -9.52 3.38 -13.20
C ALA A 309 -8.65 4.60 -13.47
N TRP A 310 -9.05 5.41 -14.46
CA TRP A 310 -8.41 6.69 -14.73
C TRP A 310 -8.98 7.78 -13.82
N ILE A 311 -8.21 8.18 -12.81
CA ILE A 311 -8.53 9.33 -11.96
C ILE A 311 -7.96 10.60 -12.59
N GLN A 312 -8.82 11.55 -12.94
CA GLN A 312 -8.41 12.87 -13.42
C GLN A 312 -7.98 13.77 -12.26
N GLU A 313 -7.20 14.82 -12.55
CA GLU A 313 -6.67 15.73 -11.53
C GLU A 313 -7.77 16.37 -10.65
N ARG A 314 -8.89 16.80 -11.24
CA ARG A 314 -10.02 17.35 -10.47
C ARG A 314 -10.61 16.32 -9.50
N GLN A 315 -10.69 15.06 -9.91
CA GLN A 315 -11.18 13.97 -9.07
C GLN A 315 -10.17 13.62 -7.99
N ALA A 316 -8.88 13.55 -8.33
CA ALA A 316 -7.79 13.34 -7.39
C ALA A 316 -7.85 14.37 -6.26
N ARG A 317 -7.94 15.68 -6.57
CA ARG A 317 -8.08 16.74 -5.56
C ARG A 317 -9.31 16.56 -4.66
N ALA A 318 -10.43 16.10 -5.21
CA ALA A 318 -11.65 15.86 -4.43
C ALA A 318 -11.52 14.64 -3.50
N LEU A 319 -10.84 13.58 -3.95
CA LEU A 319 -10.52 12.39 -3.17
C LEU A 319 -9.52 12.72 -2.04
N GLU A 320 -8.50 13.52 -2.35
CA GLU A 320 -7.51 14.04 -1.39
C GLU A 320 -8.19 14.82 -0.26
N ALA A 321 -9.08 15.76 -0.62
CA ALA A 321 -9.86 16.51 0.35
C ALA A 321 -10.78 15.62 1.21
N SER A 322 -11.05 14.39 0.77
CA SER A 322 -11.88 13.41 1.45
C SER A 322 -11.08 12.35 2.23
N GLY A 323 -9.74 12.47 2.29
CA GLY A 323 -8.87 11.58 3.06
C GLY A 323 -8.39 10.33 2.31
N PHE A 324 -8.34 10.36 0.98
CA PHE A 324 -7.81 9.28 0.16
C PHE A 324 -6.51 9.69 -0.57
N ILE A 325 -5.70 8.69 -0.92
CA ILE A 325 -4.46 8.84 -1.67
C ILE A 325 -4.71 8.36 -3.09
N PRO A 326 -5.01 9.26 -4.05
CA PRO A 326 -5.27 8.87 -5.42
C PRO A 326 -3.96 8.56 -6.16
N ILE A 327 -3.98 7.47 -6.93
CA ILE A 327 -3.00 7.18 -7.96
C ILE A 327 -3.52 7.76 -9.27
N THR A 328 -2.69 8.58 -9.91
CA THR A 328 -2.99 9.17 -11.23
C THR A 328 -2.09 8.56 -12.30
N ILE A 329 -2.51 8.66 -13.57
CA ILE A 329 -1.72 8.18 -14.71
C ILE A 329 -0.94 9.34 -15.32
N ILE A 330 0.31 9.10 -15.69
CA ILE A 330 1.05 10.02 -16.57
C ILE A 330 0.70 9.67 -18.02
N LYS A 331 -0.01 10.58 -18.71
CA LYS A 331 -0.50 10.37 -20.08
C LYS A 331 0.62 9.85 -21.00
N HIS A 332 0.28 8.86 -21.83
CA HIS A 332 1.17 8.23 -22.83
C HIS A 332 2.39 7.49 -22.26
N THR A 333 2.44 7.25 -20.95
CA THR A 333 3.53 6.47 -20.32
C THR A 333 2.97 5.30 -19.52
N PRO A 334 3.79 4.29 -19.20
CA PRO A 334 3.40 3.22 -18.28
C PRO A 334 3.47 3.64 -16.80
N TYR A 335 3.82 4.90 -16.52
CA TYR A 335 4.08 5.36 -15.16
C TYR A 335 2.80 5.87 -14.49
N LEU A 336 2.72 5.61 -13.19
CA LEU A 336 1.70 6.21 -12.32
C LEU A 336 2.33 7.26 -11.44
N LEU A 337 1.49 8.06 -10.78
CA LEU A 337 1.93 9.20 -9.99
C LEU A 337 1.06 9.42 -8.77
N PHE A 338 1.70 9.43 -7.61
CA PHE A 338 1.17 10.06 -6.40
C PHE A 338 1.44 11.56 -6.45
N GLN A 339 0.42 12.35 -6.78
CA GLN A 339 0.53 13.82 -6.78
C GLN A 339 0.58 14.37 -5.35
N SER A 340 -0.16 13.73 -4.45
CA SER A 340 -0.16 13.99 -3.01
C SER A 340 -0.23 12.68 -2.23
N ASN A 341 -0.19 12.79 -0.90
CA ASN A 341 -0.14 11.67 0.04
C ASN A 341 -0.85 12.03 1.36
N TYR A 342 -2.00 12.71 1.25
CA TYR A 342 -2.78 13.04 2.43
C TYR A 342 -3.27 11.77 3.12
N SER A 343 -3.15 11.77 4.44
CA SER A 343 -3.76 10.80 5.34
C SER A 343 -5.28 10.98 5.37
N ILE A 344 -5.96 10.10 6.11
CA ILE A 344 -7.41 10.16 6.33
C ILE A 344 -7.82 11.45 7.08
N PHE A 345 -6.91 12.02 7.86
CA PHE A 345 -7.14 13.18 8.73
C PHE A 345 -7.79 14.36 8.01
N GLU A 346 -8.89 14.86 8.56
CA GLU A 346 -9.55 16.07 8.10
C GLU A 346 -8.88 17.30 8.71
N VAL A 347 -8.34 18.15 7.84
CA VAL A 347 -7.76 19.42 8.25
C VAL A 347 -8.86 20.46 8.35
N LYS A 348 -9.18 20.90 9.57
CA LYS A 348 -10.19 21.94 9.82
C LYS A 348 -9.69 23.31 9.34
N GLU A 349 -10.51 24.01 8.55
CA GLU A 349 -10.15 25.31 7.94
C GLU A 349 -9.84 26.41 8.96
N GLN A 350 -10.37 26.31 10.19
CA GLN A 350 -10.16 27.28 11.27
C GLN A 350 -8.88 27.03 12.09
N GLU A 351 -8.23 25.88 11.92
CA GLU A 351 -6.99 25.56 12.61
C GLU A 351 -5.78 25.92 11.73
N SER A 352 -4.72 26.42 12.37
CA SER A 352 -3.52 26.96 11.72
C SER A 352 -3.00 26.15 10.51
N THR A 353 -2.31 26.83 9.60
CA THR A 353 -1.53 26.23 8.50
C THR A 353 -0.73 24.98 8.89
N SER A 354 -0.30 24.88 10.15
CA SER A 354 0.43 23.73 10.72
C SER A 354 -0.34 22.40 10.64
N ASN A 355 -1.67 22.43 10.75
CA ASN A 355 -2.48 21.21 10.69
C ASN A 355 -2.60 20.64 9.27
N LYS A 356 -2.38 21.46 8.22
CA LYS A 356 -2.32 20.97 6.82
C LYS A 356 -1.14 20.04 6.60
N LEU A 357 0.03 20.35 7.15
CA LEU A 357 1.20 19.49 7.05
C LEU A 357 1.08 18.24 7.91
N ALA A 358 0.46 18.37 9.09
CA ALA A 358 0.20 17.22 9.96
C ALA A 358 -0.70 16.16 9.29
N GLY A 359 -1.48 16.53 8.28
CA GLY A 359 -2.27 15.61 7.48
C GLY A 359 -1.52 14.91 6.34
N MET A 360 -0.28 15.30 6.01
CA MET A 360 0.48 14.67 4.91
C MET A 360 1.41 13.57 5.42
N LEU A 361 1.33 12.38 4.81
CA LEU A 361 2.07 11.21 5.24
C LEU A 361 3.59 11.36 5.11
N GLN A 362 4.10 12.13 4.15
CA GLN A 362 5.54 12.37 4.03
C GLN A 362 6.15 12.99 5.30
N TYR A 363 5.42 13.91 5.95
CA TYR A 363 5.90 14.55 7.17
C TYR A 363 5.69 13.65 8.37
N ILE A 364 4.57 12.94 8.44
CA ILE A 364 4.34 11.92 9.48
C ILE A 364 5.40 10.83 9.44
N LEU A 365 5.81 10.37 8.26
CA LEU A 365 6.90 9.41 8.09
C LEU A 365 8.25 10.00 8.51
N CYS A 366 8.50 11.29 8.26
CA CYS A 366 9.71 11.98 8.74
C CYS A 366 9.71 12.11 10.27
N VAL A 367 8.62 12.57 10.87
CA VAL A 367 8.42 12.62 12.35
C VAL A 367 8.66 11.24 12.95
N SER A 368 8.04 10.22 12.37
CA SER A 368 8.15 8.84 12.80
C SER A 368 9.59 8.35 12.85
N ARG A 369 10.37 8.67 11.81
CA ARG A 369 11.80 8.35 11.74
C ARG A 369 12.61 9.03 12.86
N PHE A 370 12.34 10.31 13.14
CA PHE A 370 13.00 11.01 14.26
C PHE A 370 12.63 10.38 15.60
N ALA A 371 11.36 10.02 15.81
CA ALA A 371 10.92 9.31 17.00
C ALA A 371 11.61 7.93 17.15
N HIS A 372 11.79 7.19 16.04
CA HIS A 372 12.56 5.94 16.04
C HIS A 372 14.02 6.17 16.43
N TYR A 373 14.67 7.20 15.88
CA TYR A 373 16.06 7.51 16.26
C TYR A 373 16.18 7.91 17.73
N ILE A 374 15.30 8.77 18.24
CA ILE A 374 15.32 9.18 19.65
C ILE A 374 15.13 7.95 20.55
N LYS A 375 14.20 7.04 20.20
CA LYS A 375 13.99 5.80 20.95
C LYS A 375 15.24 4.90 20.97
N VAL A 376 15.98 4.83 19.87
CA VAL A 376 17.23 4.04 19.80
C VAL A 376 18.36 4.74 20.58
N ILE A 377 18.48 6.06 20.45
CA ILE A 377 19.47 6.86 21.18
C ILE A 377 19.23 6.77 22.67
N SER A 378 17.98 6.95 23.11
CA SER A 378 17.61 6.91 24.52
C SER A 378 18.01 5.57 25.14
N ARG A 379 17.73 4.45 24.47
CA ARG A 379 18.17 3.10 24.88
C ARG A 379 19.69 2.95 25.06
N GLN A 380 20.48 3.50 24.14
CA GLN A 380 21.94 3.40 24.21
C GLN A 380 22.56 4.30 25.27
N LYS A 381 21.79 5.29 25.73
CA LYS A 381 22.20 6.33 26.66
C LYS A 381 21.52 6.24 28.04
N ILE A 382 20.76 5.17 28.28
CA ILE A 382 20.27 4.82 29.61
C ILE A 382 21.45 4.75 30.59
N GLY A 383 21.31 5.42 31.73
CA GLY A 383 22.29 5.54 32.81
C GLY A 383 23.44 6.50 32.52
N LYS A 384 23.47 7.17 31.36
CA LYS A 384 24.60 8.03 30.95
C LYS A 384 24.36 9.52 31.09
N PHE A 385 23.09 9.96 31.07
CA PHE A 385 22.76 11.37 31.26
C PHE A 385 22.62 11.68 32.75
N LEU A 386 23.32 12.70 33.20
CA LEU A 386 23.33 13.16 34.59
C LEU A 386 22.28 14.25 34.84
N SER A 387 21.93 15.04 33.82
CA SER A 387 20.91 16.10 33.92
C SER A 387 20.06 16.22 32.64
N GLU A 388 18.89 16.88 32.78
CA GLU A 388 18.01 17.26 31.66
C GLU A 388 18.74 18.10 30.62
N GLU A 389 19.56 19.05 31.08
CA GLU A 389 20.34 19.97 30.25
C GLU A 389 21.39 19.23 29.42
N GLU A 390 22.05 18.23 30.00
CA GLU A 390 23.02 17.39 29.28
C GLU A 390 22.31 16.58 28.18
N CYS A 391 21.14 16.02 28.49
CA CYS A 391 20.32 15.30 27.53
C CYS A 391 19.86 16.22 26.38
N GLU A 392 19.36 17.42 26.71
CA GLU A 392 18.92 18.42 25.73
C GLU A 392 20.05 18.82 24.79
N GLN A 393 21.23 19.19 25.33
CA GLN A 393 22.39 19.58 24.52
C GLN A 393 22.91 18.43 23.65
N TYR A 394 22.82 17.18 24.12
CA TYR A 394 23.19 16.03 23.32
C TYR A 394 22.23 15.84 22.14
N LEU A 395 20.93 15.83 22.40
CA LEU A 395 19.91 15.64 21.37
C LEU A 395 19.88 16.82 20.39
N GLU A 396 20.11 18.04 20.85
CA GLU A 396 20.19 19.22 19.99
C GLU A 396 21.39 19.13 19.03
N ARG A 397 22.58 18.76 19.52
CA ARG A 397 23.76 18.54 18.67
C ARG A 397 23.54 17.44 17.64
N TRP A 398 22.87 16.36 18.02
CA TRP A 398 22.49 15.30 17.10
C TRP A 398 21.48 15.80 16.05
N LEU A 399 20.44 16.51 16.47
CA LEU A 399 19.38 16.99 15.59
C LEU A 399 19.88 18.00 14.56
N ARG A 400 20.83 18.86 14.93
CA ARG A 400 21.49 19.83 14.03
C ARG A 400 22.14 19.19 12.80
N GLN A 401 22.52 17.91 12.86
CA GLN A 401 23.07 17.17 11.71
C GLN A 401 22.06 16.98 10.58
N TYR A 402 20.76 17.16 10.85
CA TYR A 402 19.68 16.99 9.87
C TYR A 402 19.03 18.32 9.44
N VAL A 403 19.56 19.45 9.92
CA VAL A 403 19.05 20.80 9.65
C VAL A 403 19.89 21.46 8.57
N SER A 404 19.25 21.98 7.52
CA SER A 404 19.89 22.77 6.48
C SER A 404 19.27 24.18 6.43
N ALA A 405 19.96 25.17 7.01
CA ALA A 405 19.44 26.54 7.12
C ALA A 405 19.43 27.33 5.79
N SER A 406 20.17 26.89 4.76
CA SER A 406 20.25 27.60 3.48
C SER A 406 19.01 27.39 2.60
N GLN A 407 18.35 28.48 2.19
CA GLN A 407 17.19 28.45 1.30
C GLN A 407 17.55 28.04 -0.15
N SER A 408 18.77 28.35 -0.60
CA SER A 408 19.33 28.09 -1.94
C SER A 408 19.83 26.65 -2.16
N THR A 409 19.48 25.74 -1.25
CA THR A 409 19.96 24.35 -1.26
C THR A 409 19.29 23.54 -2.38
N SER A 410 20.06 22.72 -3.09
CA SER A 410 19.53 21.84 -4.14
C SER A 410 18.46 20.89 -3.59
N MET A 411 17.52 20.47 -4.44
CA MET A 411 16.44 19.56 -4.02
C MET A 411 16.97 18.23 -3.46
N GLU A 412 18.11 17.76 -3.93
CA GLU A 412 18.77 16.56 -3.41
C GLU A 412 19.33 16.75 -2.00
N LEU A 413 19.93 17.90 -1.72
CA LEU A 413 20.40 18.23 -0.38
C LEU A 413 19.23 18.41 0.59
N LYS A 414 18.12 19.05 0.17
CA LYS A 414 16.88 19.14 0.95
C LYS A 414 16.25 17.76 1.24
N ALA A 415 16.46 16.78 0.36
CA ALA A 415 16.01 15.41 0.60
C ALA A 415 16.91 14.65 1.61
N LYS A 416 18.22 14.94 1.64
CA LYS A 416 19.17 14.37 2.60
C LYS A 416 19.07 15.00 3.99
N TYR A 417 18.81 16.30 4.06
CA TYR A 417 18.61 17.09 5.28
C TYR A 417 17.16 17.56 5.31
N PRO A 418 16.25 16.79 5.93
CA PRO A 418 14.81 17.03 5.76
C PRO A 418 14.29 18.27 6.49
N LEU A 419 15.06 18.84 7.43
CA LEU A 419 14.62 19.92 8.31
C LEU A 419 15.23 21.27 7.90
N ARG A 420 14.38 22.31 7.86
CA ARG A 420 14.77 23.71 7.77
C ARG A 420 15.22 24.27 9.12
N ALA A 421 14.48 23.92 10.17
CA ALA A 421 14.76 24.28 11.55
C ALA A 421 14.24 23.18 12.48
N ALA A 422 14.82 23.10 13.67
CA ALA A 422 14.38 22.17 14.69
C ALA A 422 14.72 22.71 16.08
N GLN A 423 13.86 22.44 17.05
CA GLN A 423 14.07 22.74 18.45
C GLN A 423 13.70 21.50 19.27
N ILE A 424 14.45 21.25 20.32
CA ILE A 424 14.18 20.19 21.28
C ILE A 424 14.16 20.79 22.67
N LYS A 425 13.24 20.32 23.50
CA LYS A 425 13.14 20.67 24.91
C LYS A 425 13.03 19.38 25.72
N VAL A 426 13.83 19.27 26.77
CA VAL A 426 13.80 18.13 27.69
C VAL A 426 13.38 18.62 29.06
N ALA A 427 12.44 17.93 29.68
CA ALA A 427 11.97 18.22 31.04
C ALA A 427 11.87 16.92 31.85
N ALA A 428 12.06 16.97 33.17
CA ALA A 428 11.74 15.83 34.03
C ALA A 428 10.24 15.51 33.97
N LYS A 429 9.93 14.22 33.86
CA LYS A 429 8.57 13.74 33.91
C LYS A 429 8.04 13.83 35.34
N HIS A 430 6.91 14.52 35.50
CA HIS A 430 6.24 14.60 36.79
C HIS A 430 5.86 13.20 37.30
N ASN A 431 6.18 12.89 38.55
CA ASN A 431 5.95 11.59 39.21
C ASN A 431 6.77 10.39 38.69
N SER A 432 7.88 10.62 37.98
CA SER A 432 8.81 9.54 37.58
C SER A 432 10.27 10.01 37.62
N PRO A 433 10.94 9.94 38.79
CA PRO A 433 12.35 10.28 38.93
C PRO A 433 13.21 9.52 37.92
N GLY A 434 14.18 10.20 37.31
CA GLY A 434 15.02 9.61 36.26
C GLY A 434 14.34 9.46 34.90
N SER A 435 13.06 9.78 34.73
CA SER A 435 12.44 9.80 33.40
C SER A 435 12.35 11.22 32.86
N PHE A 436 12.73 11.40 31.59
CA PHE A 436 12.65 12.68 30.89
C PHE A 436 11.56 12.64 29.82
N GLU A 437 10.82 13.74 29.71
CA GLU A 437 9.93 14.02 28.60
C GLU A 437 10.67 14.90 27.59
N CYS A 438 10.75 14.42 26.35
CA CYS A 438 11.40 15.11 25.25
C CYS A 438 10.33 15.63 24.29
N GLN A 439 10.17 16.95 24.21
CA GLN A 439 9.31 17.61 23.24
C GLN A 439 10.17 18.13 22.08
N MET A 440 9.91 17.64 20.87
CA MET A 440 10.62 18.04 19.68
C MET A 440 9.70 18.78 18.73
N MET A 441 10.13 19.98 18.32
CA MET A 441 9.47 20.82 17.34
C MET A 441 10.32 20.85 16.08
N ILE A 442 9.81 20.26 15.00
CA ILE A 442 10.50 20.23 13.71
C ILE A 442 9.81 21.08 12.67
N GLU A 443 10.62 21.69 11.81
CA GLU A 443 10.17 22.40 10.64
C GLU A 443 10.79 21.77 9.39
N PRO A 444 10.00 21.01 8.59
CA PRO A 444 10.48 20.41 7.35
C PRO A 444 10.75 21.43 6.23
N HIS A 445 11.53 21.03 5.21
CA HIS A 445 11.62 21.81 3.98
C HIS A 445 10.35 21.72 3.13
N TYR A 446 9.85 22.88 2.70
CA TYR A 446 8.69 22.97 1.81
C TYR A 446 9.06 22.66 0.37
N GLN A 447 8.24 21.85 -0.29
CA GLN A 447 8.43 21.57 -1.71
C GLN A 447 7.64 22.50 -2.63
N LEU A 448 6.40 22.91 -2.33
CA LEU A 448 5.62 23.74 -3.29
C LEU A 448 4.51 24.64 -2.70
N ASP A 449 4.25 24.67 -1.39
CA ASP A 449 2.98 25.25 -0.88
C ASP A 449 3.10 26.60 -0.12
N GLY A 450 4.27 27.23 -0.06
CA GLY A 450 4.43 28.60 0.53
C GLY A 450 4.01 28.76 1.99
N ILE A 451 3.80 27.65 2.71
CA ILE A 451 3.27 27.61 4.07
C ILE A 451 4.44 27.43 5.05
N GLU A 452 4.55 28.28 6.08
CA GLU A 452 5.42 28.05 7.24
C GLU A 452 4.64 27.34 8.35
N SER A 453 5.17 26.24 8.88
CA SER A 453 4.45 25.34 9.79
C SER A 453 5.39 24.43 10.55
N LYS A 454 5.13 24.29 11.86
CA LYS A 454 5.95 23.50 12.78
C LYS A 454 5.15 22.29 13.23
N ILE A 455 5.81 21.13 13.31
CA ILE A 455 5.22 19.91 13.84
C ILE A 455 5.87 19.62 15.19
N THR A 456 5.05 19.47 16.22
CA THR A 456 5.50 19.11 17.56
C THR A 456 5.08 17.70 17.89
N PHE A 457 6.01 16.90 18.41
CA PHE A 457 5.72 15.59 18.98
C PHE A 457 6.50 15.41 20.29
N THR A 458 5.98 14.55 21.15
CA THR A 458 6.56 14.28 22.46
C THR A 458 6.92 12.81 22.55
N THR A 459 8.06 12.51 23.15
CA THR A 459 8.54 11.14 23.37
C THR A 459 9.18 11.01 24.75
N GLU A 460 9.09 9.83 25.34
CA GLU A 460 9.61 9.56 26.68
C GLU A 460 10.98 8.88 26.61
N ILE A 461 11.90 9.36 27.46
CA ILE A 461 13.24 8.82 27.65
C ILE A 461 13.33 8.31 29.09
N LYS A 462 13.41 7.00 29.27
CA LYS A 462 13.60 6.39 30.60
C LYS A 462 15.10 6.29 30.91
N ASN A 463 15.55 6.94 31.98
CA ASN A 463 16.83 6.62 32.62
C ASN A 463 16.50 5.57 33.69
N SER A 464 16.84 4.30 33.47
CA SER A 464 16.75 3.31 34.55
C SER A 464 17.90 3.57 35.52
N GLU A 465 17.57 3.73 36.81
CA GLU A 465 18.53 3.51 37.90
C GLU A 465 18.92 2.02 37.99
#